data_AF-A0A534PZX8-F1
#
_entry.id   AF-A0A534PZX8-F1
#
_cell.length_a   1.000
_cell.length_b   1.000
_cell.length_c   1.000
_cell.angle_alpha   90.00
_cell.angle_beta   90.00
_cell.angle_gamma   90.00
#
_symmetry.space_group_name_H-M   'P 1'
#
loop_
_entity.id
_entity.type
_entity.pdbx_description
1 polymer ?
#
loop_
_entity_poly.entity_id
_entity_poly.type
_entity_poly.pdbx_seq_one_letter_code
_entity_poly.pdbx_strand_id
1 'polypeptide(L)'
;LAVTLEQVRANFARYGLLDERVRFLQGWFKDTLPGAPVERLALLRLDGDMYESTMDALRPLYPRLSVGGYMIVDDYGVVPGCKQAVDEYRAEHRITEPILDIDGWGVYWRRER
;
A
#
# COMPACT_ATOMS: atom_id res chain seq x y z
N LEU A 1 0.63 -3.70 -18.37
CA LEU A 1 1.78 -4.65 -18.42
C LEU A 1 1.40 -5.90 -17.64
N ALA A 2 1.91 -7.08 -18.00
CA ALA A 2 1.82 -8.27 -17.16
C ALA A 2 3.23 -8.75 -16.84
N VAL A 3 3.59 -8.77 -15.55
CA VAL A 3 4.88 -9.27 -15.04
C VAL A 3 4.58 -10.49 -14.19
N THR A 4 5.25 -11.62 -14.44
CA THR A 4 5.03 -12.86 -13.67
C THR A 4 5.75 -12.84 -12.32
N LEU A 5 5.28 -13.63 -11.35
CA LEU A 5 5.98 -13.79 -10.07
C LEU A 5 7.43 -14.27 -10.25
N GLU A 6 7.69 -15.14 -11.23
CA GLU A 6 9.02 -15.62 -11.58
C GLU A 6 9.93 -14.50 -12.05
N GLN A 7 9.43 -13.58 -12.88
CA GLN A 7 10.18 -12.40 -13.31
C GLN A 7 10.50 -11.47 -12.14
N VAL A 8 9.55 -11.24 -11.22
CA VAL A 8 9.81 -10.45 -10.00
C VAL A 8 10.88 -11.11 -9.13
N ARG A 9 10.80 -12.42 -8.90
CA ARG A 9 11.80 -13.18 -8.14
C ARG A 9 13.19 -13.11 -8.79
N ALA A 10 13.25 -13.26 -10.12
CA ALA A 10 14.50 -13.13 -10.88
C ALA A 10 15.11 -11.72 -10.74
N ASN A 11 14.27 -10.67 -10.72
CA ASN A 11 14.73 -9.32 -10.48
C ASN A 11 15.34 -9.17 -9.08
N PHE A 12 14.69 -9.67 -8.00
CA PHE A 12 15.29 -9.67 -6.66
C PHE A 12 16.62 -10.44 -6.61
N ALA A 13 16.68 -11.62 -7.25
CA ALA A 13 17.87 -12.47 -7.28
C ALA A 13 19.07 -11.78 -7.97
N ARG A 14 18.81 -11.02 -9.05
CA ARG A 14 19.84 -10.25 -9.78
C ARG A 14 20.59 -9.26 -8.89
N TYR A 15 19.95 -8.73 -7.85
CA TYR A 15 20.56 -7.81 -6.89
C TYR A 15 21.05 -8.51 -5.61
N GLY A 16 20.96 -9.84 -5.51
CA GLY A 16 21.31 -10.57 -4.29
C GLY A 16 20.38 -10.29 -3.11
N LEU A 17 19.13 -9.88 -3.38
CA LEU A 17 18.15 -9.49 -2.37
C LEU A 17 16.99 -10.48 -2.21
N LEU A 18 17.07 -11.66 -2.85
CA LEU A 18 16.05 -12.71 -2.69
C LEU A 18 16.45 -13.65 -1.54
N ASP A 19 15.97 -13.34 -0.33
CA ASP A 19 16.16 -14.16 0.87
C ASP A 19 14.84 -14.35 1.65
N GLU A 20 14.89 -14.95 2.84
CA GLU A 20 13.72 -15.24 3.69
C GLU A 20 13.00 -14.00 4.23
N ARG A 21 13.60 -12.81 4.10
CA ARG A 21 13.00 -11.53 4.48
C ARG A 21 12.07 -10.99 3.39
N VAL A 22 12.14 -11.54 2.17
CA VAL A 22 11.22 -11.22 1.07
C VAL A 22 10.12 -12.28 0.98
N ARG A 23 8.87 -11.85 1.23
CA ARG A 23 7.68 -12.71 1.10
C ARG A 23 6.77 -12.19 0.01
N PHE A 24 6.19 -13.11 -0.75
CA PHE A 24 5.30 -12.79 -1.86
C PHE A 24 3.88 -13.26 -1.52
N LEU A 25 2.91 -12.36 -1.67
CA LEU A 25 1.48 -12.67 -1.60
C LEU A 25 0.93 -12.58 -3.02
N GLN A 26 0.80 -13.72 -3.69
CA GLN A 26 0.31 -13.78 -5.07
C GLN A 26 -1.22 -13.96 -5.09
N GLY A 27 -1.91 -13.05 -5.77
CA GLY A 27 -3.36 -13.10 -5.96
C GLY A 27 -3.95 -11.69 -5.99
N TRP A 28 -5.27 -11.60 -6.06
CA TRP A 28 -5.98 -10.32 -5.97
C TRP A 28 -5.96 -9.80 -4.54
N PHE A 29 -5.99 -8.47 -4.36
CA PHE A 29 -5.94 -7.85 -3.05
C PHE A 29 -7.09 -8.26 -2.12
N LYS A 30 -8.33 -8.24 -2.63
CA LYS A 30 -9.51 -8.76 -1.92
C LYS A 30 -9.38 -10.19 -1.38
N ASP A 31 -8.61 -11.04 -2.07
CA ASP A 31 -8.48 -12.46 -1.71
C ASP A 31 -7.29 -12.68 -0.76
N THR A 32 -6.23 -11.88 -0.89
CA THR A 32 -4.94 -12.13 -0.23
C THR A 32 -4.68 -11.26 1.00
N LEU A 33 -5.09 -9.99 0.99
CA LEU A 33 -4.76 -9.03 2.04
C LEU A 33 -5.53 -9.24 3.35
N PRO A 34 -6.82 -9.64 3.36
CA PRO A 34 -7.52 -9.94 4.61
C PRO A 34 -6.81 -11.02 5.45
N GLY A 35 -6.30 -12.07 4.79
CA GLY A 35 -5.59 -13.20 5.40
C GLY A 35 -4.06 -13.06 5.42
N ALA A 36 -3.51 -11.89 5.06
CA ALA A 36 -2.07 -11.72 4.97
C ALA A 36 -1.39 -12.00 6.33
N PRO A 37 -0.31 -12.80 6.38
CA PRO A 37 0.40 -13.15 7.61
C PRO A 37 1.34 -12.01 8.05
N VAL A 38 0.76 -10.84 8.28
CA VAL A 38 1.46 -9.64 8.75
C VAL A 38 0.72 -9.08 9.94
N GLU A 39 1.40 -8.97 11.08
CA GLU A 39 0.80 -8.47 12.32
C GLU A 39 0.90 -6.95 12.42
N ARG A 40 2.06 -6.40 12.08
CA ARG A 40 2.36 -4.97 12.16
C ARG A 40 3.17 -4.52 10.96
N LEU A 41 2.88 -3.32 10.50
CA LEU A 41 3.59 -2.63 9.43
C LEU A 41 4.23 -1.36 10.01
N ALA A 42 5.48 -1.09 9.64
CA ALA A 42 6.12 0.22 9.88
C ALA A 42 5.92 1.16 8.67
N LEU A 43 5.74 0.58 7.48
CA LEU A 43 5.54 1.26 6.22
C LEU A 43 4.48 0.49 5.43
N LEU A 44 3.54 1.22 4.82
CA LEU A 44 2.55 0.71 3.88
C LEU A 44 2.60 1.59 2.63
N ARG A 45 2.93 1.01 1.48
CA ARG A 45 2.93 1.70 0.18
C ARG A 45 1.86 1.10 -0.71
N LEU A 46 0.95 1.94 -1.20
CA LEU A 46 -0.12 1.59 -2.13
C LEU A 46 0.20 2.15 -3.51
N ASP A 47 0.12 1.27 -4.51
CA ASP A 47 0.51 1.53 -5.91
C ASP A 47 -0.29 0.51 -6.74
N GLY A 48 -1.56 0.81 -6.92
CA GLY A 48 -2.56 -0.13 -7.45
C GLY A 48 -3.63 0.54 -8.29
N ASP A 49 -3.47 1.85 -8.57
CA ASP A 49 -4.30 2.71 -9.41
C ASP A 49 -5.80 2.82 -9.02
N MET A 50 -6.51 1.70 -9.04
CA MET A 50 -7.96 1.65 -8.96
C MET A 50 -8.48 1.94 -7.56
N TYR A 51 -9.70 2.49 -7.50
CA TYR A 51 -10.44 2.68 -6.26
C TYR A 51 -10.54 1.38 -5.46
N GLU A 52 -10.97 0.29 -6.12
CA GLU A 52 -11.15 -1.02 -5.48
C GLU A 52 -9.83 -1.55 -4.92
N SER A 53 -8.75 -1.51 -5.71
CA SER A 53 -7.42 -1.94 -5.28
C SER A 53 -6.91 -1.15 -4.07
N THR A 54 -7.14 0.16 -4.06
CA THR A 54 -6.76 1.04 -2.95
C THR A 54 -7.57 0.70 -1.69
N MET A 55 -8.89 0.54 -1.81
CA MET A 55 -9.78 0.25 -0.69
C MET A 55 -9.57 -1.17 -0.12
N ASP A 56 -9.37 -2.16 -1.00
CA ASP A 56 -9.06 -3.55 -0.64
C ASP A 56 -7.74 -3.67 0.12
N ALA A 57 -6.80 -2.75 -0.09
CA ALA A 57 -5.56 -2.68 0.68
C ALA A 57 -5.71 -1.89 1.97
N LEU A 58 -6.37 -0.72 1.95
CA LEU A 58 -6.56 0.12 3.13
C LEU A 58 -7.30 -0.60 4.26
N ARG A 59 -8.44 -1.25 3.94
CA ARG A 59 -9.30 -1.90 4.93
C ARG A 59 -8.57 -2.93 5.82
N PRO A 60 -7.84 -3.93 5.27
CA PRO A 60 -7.16 -4.92 6.09
C PRO A 60 -5.78 -4.48 6.59
N LEU A 61 -5.07 -3.59 5.87
CA LEU A 61 -3.65 -3.28 6.18
C LEU A 61 -3.46 -2.00 7.01
N TYR A 62 -4.26 -0.95 6.80
CA TYR A 62 -4.09 0.30 7.56
C TYR A 62 -4.26 0.11 9.08
N PRO A 63 -5.21 -0.71 9.59
CA PRO A 63 -5.29 -1.00 11.02
C PRO A 63 -4.00 -1.60 11.60
N ARG A 64 -3.22 -2.31 10.77
CA ARG A 64 -1.95 -2.95 11.13
C ARG A 64 -0.74 -2.01 10.98
N LEU A 65 -0.91 -0.81 10.41
CA LEU A 65 0.12 0.21 10.38
C LEU A 65 0.39 0.73 11.79
N SER A 66 1.62 0.64 12.27
CA SER A 66 1.97 1.03 13.63
C SER A 66 1.85 2.56 13.80
N VAL A 67 1.54 3.01 15.02
CA VAL A 67 1.72 4.42 15.38
C VAL A 67 3.18 4.82 15.15
N GLY A 68 3.38 5.95 14.49
CA GLY A 68 4.68 6.43 14.02
C GLY A 68 5.11 5.87 12.66
N GLY A 69 4.37 4.89 12.10
CA GLY A 69 4.59 4.34 10.77
C GLY A 69 4.09 5.25 9.65
N TYR A 70 4.41 4.90 8.40
CA TYR A 70 4.12 5.72 7.23
C TYR A 70 3.17 5.02 6.26
N MET A 71 2.23 5.79 5.72
CA MET A 71 1.42 5.43 4.57
C MET A 71 1.89 6.24 3.36
N ILE A 72 2.15 5.57 2.25
CA ILE A 72 2.47 6.16 0.95
C ILE A 72 1.40 5.73 -0.04
N VAL A 73 0.90 6.67 -0.83
CA VAL A 73 -0.06 6.43 -1.91
C VAL A 73 0.54 7.02 -3.18
N ASP A 74 0.88 6.16 -4.15
CA ASP A 74 1.64 6.55 -5.34
C ASP A 74 0.81 7.37 -6.35
N ASP A 75 -0.49 7.06 -6.45
CA ASP A 75 -1.34 7.56 -7.54
C ASP A 75 -2.31 8.68 -7.10
N TYR A 76 -2.15 9.24 -5.89
CA TYR A 76 -3.12 10.14 -5.27
C TYR A 76 -3.39 11.42 -6.08
N GLY A 77 -2.35 12.02 -6.65
CA GLY A 77 -2.44 13.26 -7.42
C GLY A 77 -2.96 13.08 -8.84
N VAL A 78 -2.94 11.86 -9.38
CA VAL A 78 -3.14 11.61 -10.82
C VAL A 78 -4.28 10.66 -11.14
N VAL A 79 -4.67 9.76 -10.23
CA VAL A 79 -5.79 8.83 -10.43
C VAL A 79 -6.98 9.21 -9.53
N PRO A 80 -8.08 9.74 -10.10
CA PRO A 80 -9.23 10.18 -9.30
C PRO A 80 -9.85 9.09 -8.42
N GLY A 81 -9.88 7.84 -8.91
CA GLY A 81 -10.37 6.69 -8.15
C GLY A 81 -9.50 6.36 -6.93
N CYS A 82 -8.18 6.44 -7.06
CA CYS A 82 -7.24 6.28 -5.95
C CYS A 82 -7.48 7.38 -4.89
N LYS A 83 -7.50 8.64 -5.34
CA LYS A 83 -7.77 9.80 -4.47
C LYS A 83 -9.09 9.65 -3.71
N GLN A 84 -10.16 9.29 -4.41
CA GLN A 84 -11.48 9.09 -3.80
C GLN A 84 -11.44 8.00 -2.72
N ALA A 85 -10.84 6.84 -3.00
CA ALA A 85 -10.73 5.76 -2.02
C ALA A 85 -9.97 6.20 -0.76
N VAL A 86 -8.86 6.92 -0.93
CA VAL A 86 -8.08 7.46 0.19
C VAL A 86 -8.87 8.47 1.00
N ASP A 87 -9.51 9.43 0.34
CA ASP A 87 -10.26 10.50 1.00
C ASP A 87 -11.47 9.94 1.77
N GLU A 88 -12.21 8.99 1.18
CA GLU A 88 -13.34 8.31 1.83
C GLU A 88 -12.90 7.48 3.04
N TYR A 89 -11.86 6.66 2.90
CA TYR A 89 -11.32 5.86 4.01
C TYR A 89 -10.86 6.76 5.16
N ARG A 90 -10.15 7.86 4.85
CA ARG A 90 -9.71 8.82 5.86
C ARG A 90 -10.87 9.51 6.56
N ALA A 91 -11.92 9.87 5.82
CA ALA A 91 -13.13 10.47 6.39
C ALA A 91 -13.86 9.49 7.33
N GLU A 92 -14.07 8.24 6.89
CA GLU A 92 -14.72 7.18 7.66
C GLU A 92 -13.99 6.93 8.99
N HIS A 93 -12.67 6.86 8.95
CA HIS A 93 -11.82 6.55 10.11
C HIS A 93 -11.31 7.78 10.87
N ARG A 94 -11.73 9.00 10.48
CA ARG A 94 -11.28 10.27 11.07
C ARG A 94 -9.75 10.40 11.11
N ILE A 95 -9.08 10.01 10.04
CA ILE A 95 -7.63 10.19 9.86
C ILE A 95 -7.40 11.63 9.41
N THR A 96 -6.68 12.40 10.21
CA THR A 96 -6.51 13.86 10.03
C THR A 96 -5.06 14.26 9.86
N GLU A 97 -4.13 13.30 9.88
CA GLU A 97 -2.71 13.53 9.69
C GLU A 97 -2.47 14.19 8.32
N PRO A 98 -1.61 15.23 8.23
CA PRO A 98 -1.43 15.99 7.02
C PRO A 98 -0.91 15.10 5.88
N ILE A 99 -1.52 15.25 4.72
CA ILE A 99 -1.05 14.63 3.49
C ILE A 99 0.09 15.51 2.95
N LEU A 100 1.27 14.90 2.78
CA LEU A 100 2.47 15.55 2.26
C LEU A 100 2.71 15.09 0.83
N ASP A 101 2.85 16.05 -0.07
CA ASP A 101 3.19 15.82 -1.47
C ASP A 101 4.63 15.33 -1.62
N ILE A 102 4.86 14.41 -2.56
CA ILE A 102 6.19 13.91 -2.92
C ILE A 102 6.66 14.59 -4.22
N ASP A 103 5.84 14.53 -5.26
CA ASP A 103 6.20 14.91 -6.64
C ASP A 103 5.00 15.36 -7.49
N GLY A 104 3.85 15.64 -6.88
CA GLY A 104 2.59 15.95 -7.56
C GLY A 104 1.75 14.72 -7.94
N TRP A 105 2.29 13.51 -7.79
CA TRP A 105 1.59 12.24 -8.04
C TRP A 105 1.43 11.49 -6.72
N GLY A 106 2.56 11.15 -6.11
CA GLY A 106 2.62 10.44 -4.86
C GLY A 106 2.41 11.36 -3.67
N VAL A 107 1.74 10.85 -2.64
CA VAL A 107 1.65 11.50 -1.34
C VAL A 107 1.96 10.52 -0.22
N TYR A 108 2.26 11.05 0.97
CA TYR A 108 2.39 10.24 2.16
C TYR A 108 1.90 10.96 3.42
N TRP A 109 1.66 10.18 4.47
CA TRP A 109 1.50 10.71 5.82
C TRP A 109 2.09 9.76 6.86
N ARG A 110 2.39 10.30 8.04
CA ARG A 110 2.77 9.51 9.21
C ARG A 110 1.54 9.26 10.05
N ARG A 111 1.29 8.02 10.47
CA ARG A 111 0.20 7.67 11.38
C ARG A 111 0.56 8.13 12.79
N GLU A 112 -0.27 8.97 13.41
CA GLU A 112 -0.01 9.51 14.75
C GLU A 112 -0.86 8.85 15.84
N ARG A 113 -1.93 8.14 15.47
CA ARG A 113 -2.87 7.47 16.38
C ARG A 113 -3.42 6.18 15.79
#